data_AF-A0AAJ6D1W9-F1
#
_entry.id   AF-A0AAJ6D1W9-F1
#
_cell.length_a   1.000
_cell.length_b   1.000
_cell.length_c   1.000
_cell.angle_alpha   90.00
_cell.angle_beta   90.00
_cell.angle_gamma   90.00
#
_symmetry.space_group_name_H-M   'P 1'
#
loop_
_entity.id
_entity.type
_entity.pdbx_description
1 polymer ?
#
loop_
_entity_poly.entity_id
_entity_poly.type
_entity_poly.pdbx_seq_one_letter_code
_entity_poly.pdbx_strand_id
1 'polypeptide(L)'
;MSDGQGEQALLLVVAGKAKVSLLTADGNENILYLLKGGDVDGQAALFVRHPRLARLIKAVYPTTVIRLRHDAFQDLLASSPLLARELLNSFGARLAELEVDNSRLHLLDAKERLYAYLLDWERDYQSSTHLPASDDQGRGR
;
A
#
# COMPACT_ATOMS: atom_id res chain seq x y z
N MET A 1 7.20 -0.88 20.21
CA MET A 1 7.75 -2.22 19.95
C MET A 1 8.84 -2.06 18.90
N SER A 2 10.08 -2.04 19.37
CA SER A 2 11.29 -2.11 18.55
C SER A 2 11.76 -3.54 18.64
N ASP A 3 11.64 -4.31 17.58
CA ASP A 3 12.47 -5.50 17.37
C ASP A 3 12.56 -5.77 15.88
N GLY A 4 13.72 -5.40 15.33
CA GLY A 4 14.07 -5.48 13.91
C GLY A 4 14.72 -6.80 13.51
N GLN A 5 14.33 -7.93 14.11
CA GLN A 5 14.81 -9.24 13.67
C GLN A 5 13.70 -10.30 13.74
N GLY A 6 13.33 -10.86 12.60
CA GLY A 6 13.13 -12.31 12.54
C GLY A 6 11.84 -12.88 11.94
N GLU A 7 10.80 -12.12 11.64
CA GLU A 7 9.61 -12.71 10.99
C GLU A 7 9.17 -11.90 9.77
N GLN A 8 9.45 -12.46 8.59
CA GLN A 8 8.88 -11.99 7.34
C GLN A 8 7.36 -12.15 7.42
N ALA A 9 6.65 -11.02 7.42
CA ALA A 9 5.19 -11.01 7.53
C ALA A 9 4.61 -9.90 6.66
N LEU A 10 3.44 -10.18 6.09
CA LEU A 10 2.57 -9.19 5.50
C LEU A 10 1.82 -8.47 6.63
N LEU A 11 1.64 -7.17 6.47
CA LEU A 11 0.84 -6.35 7.37
C LEU A 11 -0.32 -5.75 6.58
N LEU A 12 -1.56 -5.99 7.02
CA LEU A 12 -2.75 -5.31 6.52
C LEU A 12 -3.22 -4.32 7.58
N VAL A 13 -3.37 -3.06 7.21
CA VAL A 13 -4.01 -2.07 8.08
C VAL A 13 -5.52 -2.21 7.93
N VAL A 14 -6.20 -2.64 8.98
CA VAL A 14 -7.68 -2.76 8.97
C VAL A 14 -8.30 -1.38 9.17
N ALA A 15 -7.77 -0.62 10.13
CA ALA A 15 -8.23 0.73 10.45
C ALA A 15 -7.09 1.54 11.06
N GLY A 16 -7.12 2.86 10.90
CA GLY A 16 -6.10 3.79 11.42
C GLY A 16 -5.11 4.24 10.36
N LYS A 17 -3.94 4.72 10.82
CA LYS A 17 -2.90 5.27 9.95
C LYS A 17 -1.51 5.00 10.53
N ALA A 18 -0.59 4.57 9.67
CA ALA A 18 0.81 4.33 10.03
C ALA A 18 1.75 5.01 9.03
N LYS A 19 2.93 5.41 9.48
CA LYS A 19 4.03 5.85 8.60
C LYS A 19 4.99 4.71 8.37
N VAL A 20 5.51 4.62 7.15
CA VAL A 20 6.63 3.75 6.83
C VAL A 20 7.87 4.60 6.55
N SER A 21 8.97 4.27 7.20
CA SER A 21 10.25 4.94 7.03
C SER A 21 11.40 3.95 6.85
N LEU A 22 12.48 4.43 6.24
CA LEU A 22 13.79 3.78 6.27
C LEU A 22 14.60 4.40 7.39
N LEU A 23 15.26 3.55 8.18
CA LEU A 23 16.25 3.99 9.15
C LEU A 23 17.64 3.90 8.52
N THR A 24 18.38 5.00 8.51
CA THR A 24 19.80 4.99 8.11
C THR A 24 20.68 4.50 9.26
N ALA A 25 21.93 4.13 8.96
CA ALA A 25 22.90 3.74 9.99
C ALA A 25 23.14 4.84 11.05
N ASP A 26 22.97 6.10 10.64
CA ASP A 26 23.14 7.28 11.51
C ASP A 26 21.87 7.61 12.34
N GLY A 27 20.82 6.79 12.26
CA GLY A 27 19.58 6.96 13.04
C GLY A 27 18.56 7.93 12.45
N ASN A 28 18.80 8.47 11.24
CA ASN A 28 17.83 9.33 10.57
C ASN A 28 16.67 8.51 10.00
N GLU A 29 15.45 9.00 10.21
CA GLU A 29 14.24 8.43 9.61
C GLU A 29 13.90 9.16 8.32
N ASN A 30 13.92 8.44 7.19
CA ASN A 30 13.37 8.95 5.93
C ASN A 30 11.98 8.35 5.69
N ILE A 31 10.94 9.18 5.70
CA ILE A 31 9.56 8.74 5.49
C ILE A 31 9.37 8.41 4.01
N LEU A 32 8.95 7.17 3.73
CA LEU A 32 8.64 6.74 2.37
C LEU A 32 7.19 7.07 2.01
N TYR A 33 6.25 6.67 2.86
CA TYR A 33 4.82 6.85 2.63
C TYR A 33 3.98 6.60 3.89
N LEU A 34 2.68 6.88 3.79
CA LEU A 34 1.66 6.62 4.81
C LEU A 34 0.77 5.45 4.39
N LEU A 35 0.41 4.61 5.35
CA LEU A 35 -0.58 3.55 5.23
C LEU A 35 -1.91 4.01 5.84
N LYS A 36 -3.02 3.65 5.21
CA LYS A 36 -4.40 3.83 5.68
C LYS A 36 -5.14 2.48 5.74
N GLY A 37 -6.35 2.48 6.29
CA GLY A 37 -7.22 1.28 6.27
C GLY A 37 -7.41 0.73 4.86
N GLY A 38 -7.22 -0.57 4.70
CA GLY A 38 -7.18 -1.29 3.43
C GLY A 38 -5.78 -1.48 2.85
N ASP A 39 -4.78 -0.71 3.30
CA ASP A 39 -3.43 -0.80 2.75
C ASP A 39 -2.66 -2.00 3.30
N VAL A 40 -1.81 -2.56 2.43
CA VAL A 40 -0.96 -3.71 2.71
C VAL A 40 0.51 -3.32 2.61
N ASP A 41 1.31 -3.68 3.61
CA ASP A 41 2.77 -3.55 3.62
C ASP A 41 3.46 -4.90 3.93
N GLY A 42 4.79 -4.94 3.87
CA GLY A 42 5.56 -6.18 4.10
C GLY A 42 5.73 -7.05 2.85
N GLN A 43 5.35 -6.57 1.67
CA GLN A 43 5.55 -7.28 0.39
C GLN A 43 7.05 -7.57 0.12
N ALA A 44 7.92 -6.62 0.47
CA ALA A 44 9.36 -6.83 0.41
C ALA A 44 9.82 -7.95 1.35
N ALA A 45 9.18 -8.14 2.50
CA ALA A 45 9.51 -9.24 3.40
C ALA A 45 9.08 -10.59 2.81
N LEU A 46 8.05 -10.64 1.97
CA LEU A 46 7.60 -11.87 1.31
C LEU A 46 8.45 -12.24 0.08
N PHE A 47 8.95 -11.26 -0.67
CA PHE A 47 9.63 -11.50 -1.96
C PHE A 47 11.14 -11.18 -1.94
N VAL A 48 11.63 -10.43 -0.94
CA VAL A 48 13.04 -10.00 -0.84
C VAL A 48 13.65 -10.57 0.44
N ARG A 49 14.53 -11.57 0.27
CA ARG A 49 15.16 -12.30 1.38
C ARG A 49 16.04 -11.41 2.28
N HIS A 50 16.63 -10.34 1.74
CA HIS A 50 17.57 -9.48 2.46
C HIS A 50 17.37 -8.00 2.10
N PRO A 51 16.44 -7.28 2.76
CA PRO A 51 16.33 -5.84 2.57
C PRO A 51 17.61 -5.14 3.09
N ARG A 52 18.23 -4.29 2.25
CA ARG A 52 19.49 -3.58 2.58
C ARG A 52 19.34 -2.49 3.65
N LEU A 53 18.11 -2.04 3.91
CA LEU A 53 17.81 -0.97 4.87
C LEU A 53 16.72 -1.43 5.82
N ALA A 54 16.86 -1.06 7.09
CA ALA A 54 15.88 -1.37 8.12
C ALA A 54 14.61 -0.55 7.86
N ARG A 55 13.52 -1.26 7.57
CA ARG A 55 12.21 -0.69 7.31
C ARG A 55 11.43 -0.62 8.62
N LEU A 56 10.91 0.55 8.95
CA LEU A 56 10.22 0.83 10.20
C LEU A 56 8.77 1.25 9.90
N ILE A 57 7.82 0.62 10.57
CA ILE A 57 6.41 0.98 10.50
C ILE A 57 5.99 1.48 11.88
N LYS A 58 5.49 2.72 11.95
CA LYS A 58 5.03 3.34 13.20
C LYS A 58 3.60 3.84 13.04
N ALA A 59 2.72 3.41 13.94
CA ALA A 59 1.38 3.96 14.03
C ALA A 59 1.45 5.47 14.32
N VAL A 60 0.71 6.26 13.55
CA VAL A 60 0.58 7.71 13.73
C VAL A 60 -0.73 8.03 14.47
N TYR A 61 -1.70 7.12 14.38
CA TYR A 61 -3.00 7.14 15.07
C TYR A 61 -3.28 5.75 15.66
N PRO A 62 -4.31 5.59 16.53
CA PRO A 62 -4.81 4.26 16.90
C PRO A 62 -5.05 3.42 15.64
N THR A 63 -4.30 2.32 15.50
CA THR A 63 -4.24 1.54 14.27
C THR A 63 -4.40 0.07 14.59
N THR A 64 -5.36 -0.58 13.91
CA THR A 64 -5.59 -2.02 13.97
C THR A 64 -4.95 -2.65 12.76
N VAL A 65 -4.11 -3.66 12.99
CA VAL A 65 -3.37 -4.35 11.93
C VAL A 65 -3.55 -5.86 12.04
N ILE A 66 -3.64 -6.52 10.89
CA ILE A 66 -3.51 -7.97 10.78
C ILE A 66 -2.09 -8.26 10.32
N ARG A 67 -1.40 -9.13 11.05
CA ARG A 67 -0.06 -9.62 10.69
C ARG A 67 -0.18 -11.05 10.20
N LEU A 68 0.18 -11.29 8.94
CA LEU A 68 0.19 -12.61 8.32
C LEU A 68 1.63 -13.05 8.13
N ARG A 69 2.03 -14.13 8.82
CA ARG A 69 3.38 -14.68 8.69
C ARG A 69 3.61 -15.27 7.29
N HIS A 70 4.87 -15.33 6.88
CA HIS A 70 5.26 -15.88 5.58
C HIS A 70 4.73 -17.31 5.36
N ASP A 71 4.90 -18.23 6.32
CA ASP A 71 4.41 -19.61 6.25
C ASP A 71 2.89 -19.67 5.99
N ALA A 72 2.12 -18.96 6.81
CA ALA A 72 0.67 -18.89 6.68
C ALA A 72 0.22 -18.27 5.35
N PHE A 73 0.98 -17.31 4.82
CA PHE A 73 0.73 -16.74 3.49
C PHE A 73 0.99 -17.77 2.38
N GLN A 74 2.09 -18.53 2.44
CA GLN A 74 2.38 -19.59 1.47
C GLN A 74 1.29 -20.69 1.50
N ASP A 75 0.86 -21.10 2.69
CA ASP A 75 -0.24 -22.07 2.85
C ASP A 75 -1.55 -21.53 2.27
N LEU A 76 -1.84 -20.25 2.50
CA LEU A 76 -3.03 -19.60 1.95
C LEU A 76 -3.00 -19.58 0.40
N LEU A 77 -1.85 -19.26 -0.20
CA LEU A 77 -1.67 -19.31 -1.66
C LEU A 77 -1.85 -20.73 -2.21
N ALA A 78 -1.32 -21.74 -1.51
CA ALA A 78 -1.48 -23.14 -1.89
C ALA A 78 -2.94 -23.61 -1.80
N SER A 79 -3.66 -23.14 -0.78
CA SER A 79 -5.07 -23.49 -0.55
C SER A 79 -6.06 -22.75 -1.47
N SER A 80 -5.68 -21.59 -2.02
CA SER A 80 -6.54 -20.77 -2.89
C SER A 80 -5.79 -20.23 -4.12
N PRO A 81 -5.76 -20.99 -5.23
CA PRO A 81 -5.18 -20.55 -6.49
C PRO A 81 -5.85 -19.28 -7.05
N LEU A 82 -7.14 -19.07 -6.74
CA LEU A 82 -7.86 -17.85 -7.12
C LEU A 82 -7.25 -16.62 -6.44
N LEU A 83 -6.97 -16.69 -5.13
CA LEU A 83 -6.31 -15.59 -4.43
C LEU A 83 -4.93 -15.29 -5.00
N ALA A 84 -4.14 -16.33 -5.29
CA ALA A 84 -2.83 -16.17 -5.90
C ALA A 84 -2.90 -15.44 -7.25
N ARG A 85 -3.88 -15.80 -8.10
CA ARG A 85 -4.12 -15.14 -9.38
C ARG A 85 -4.51 -13.68 -9.22
N GLU A 86 -5.42 -13.36 -8.31
CA GLU A 86 -5.84 -11.96 -8.09
C GLU A 86 -4.68 -11.11 -7.55
N LEU A 87 -3.85 -11.66 -6.66
CA LEU A 87 -2.64 -10.99 -6.19
C LEU A 87 -1.65 -10.73 -7.33
N LEU A 88 -1.44 -11.72 -8.21
CA LEU A 88 -0.58 -11.56 -9.39
C LEU A 88 -1.11 -10.47 -10.34
N ASN A 89 -2.42 -10.45 -10.60
CA ASN A 89 -3.04 -9.40 -11.41
C ASN A 89 -2.85 -8.01 -10.79
N SER A 90 -3.05 -7.89 -9.47
CA SER A 90 -2.87 -6.64 -8.74
C SER A 90 -1.41 -6.16 -8.77
N PHE A 91 -0.44 -7.05 -8.58
CA PHE A 91 0.98 -6.71 -8.70
C PHE A 91 1.37 -6.35 -10.14
N GLY A 92 0.84 -7.05 -11.14
CA GLY A 92 1.07 -6.74 -12.55
C GLY A 92 0.55 -5.35 -12.93
N ALA A 93 -0.66 -4.99 -12.49
CA ALA A 93 -1.23 -3.66 -12.71
C ALA A 93 -0.35 -2.57 -12.08
N ARG A 94 0.08 -2.78 -10.83
CA ARG A 94 0.95 -1.84 -10.12
C ARG A 94 2.34 -1.71 -10.75
N LEU A 95 2.90 -2.79 -11.30
CA LEU A 95 4.17 -2.74 -12.03
C LEU A 95 4.04 -1.90 -13.30
N ALA A 96 2.95 -2.09 -14.06
CA ALA A 96 2.68 -1.30 -15.26
C ALA A 96 2.50 0.20 -14.93
N GLU A 97 1.82 0.53 -13.83
CA GLU A 97 1.72 1.93 -13.35
C GLU A 97 3.10 2.53 -13.04
N LEU A 98 3.97 1.79 -12.35
CA LEU A 98 5.33 2.24 -12.04
C LEU A 98 6.18 2.44 -13.31
N GLU A 99 6.01 1.63 -14.34
CA GLU A 99 6.68 1.80 -15.64
C GLU A 99 6.23 3.09 -16.35
N VAL A 100 4.94 3.40 -16.29
CA VAL A 100 4.38 4.65 -16.84
C VAL A 100 4.92 5.86 -16.08
N ASP A 101 4.92 5.81 -14.74
CA ASP A 101 5.44 6.89 -13.90
C ASP A 101 6.93 7.12 -14.11
N ASN A 102 7.72 6.05 -14.19
CA ASN A 102 9.14 6.12 -14.49
C ASN A 102 9.39 6.72 -15.88
N SER A 103 8.62 6.30 -16.89
CA SER A 103 8.69 6.88 -18.23
C SER A 103 8.37 8.38 -18.23
N ARG A 104 7.37 8.82 -17.45
CA ARG A 104 7.04 10.25 -17.28
C ARG A 104 8.20 11.04 -16.65
N LEU A 105 8.96 10.46 -15.72
CA LEU A 105 10.15 11.13 -15.15
C LEU A 105 11.24 11.39 -16.21
N HIS A 106 11.34 10.52 -17.21
CA HIS A 106 12.33 10.62 -18.29
C HIS A 106 11.86 11.45 -19.49
N LEU A 107 10.55 11.46 -19.77
CA LEU A 107 9.99 12.07 -20.98
C LEU A 107 9.39 13.46 -20.76
N LEU A 108 8.90 13.75 -19.55
CA LEU A 108 8.19 14.98 -19.24
C LEU A 108 9.07 15.94 -18.45
N ASP A 109 8.96 17.23 -18.78
CA ASP A 109 9.53 18.29 -17.97
C ASP A 109 8.79 18.42 -16.61
N ALA A 110 9.36 19.20 -15.69
CA ALA A 110 8.79 19.32 -14.34
C ALA A 110 7.36 19.89 -14.33
N LYS A 111 7.01 20.72 -15.31
CA LYS A 111 5.69 21.36 -15.41
C LYS A 111 4.66 20.36 -15.93
N GLU A 112 5.02 19.56 -16.93
CA GLU A 112 4.19 18.50 -17.50
C GLU A 112 3.88 17.39 -16.48
N ARG A 113 4.86 17.02 -15.64
CA ARG A 113 4.62 16.08 -14.53
C ARG A 113 3.63 16.60 -13.51
N LEU A 114 3.70 17.89 -13.19
CA LEU A 114 2.75 18.53 -12.27
C LEU A 114 1.33 18.52 -12.84
N TYR A 115 1.16 18.80 -14.14
CA TYR A 115 -0.14 18.71 -14.81
C TYR A 115 -0.71 17.28 -14.79
N ALA A 116 0.11 16.27 -15.13
CA ALA A 116 -0.32 14.88 -15.10
C ALA A 116 -0.77 14.44 -13.70
N TYR A 117 0.00 14.81 -12.66
CA TYR A 117 -0.34 14.49 -11.28
C TYR A 117 -1.67 15.11 -10.83
N LEU A 118 -1.94 16.38 -11.19
CA LEU A 118 -3.19 17.05 -10.85
C LEU A 118 -4.40 16.41 -11.53
N LEU A 119 -4.26 15.95 -12.78
CA LEU A 119 -5.32 15.25 -13.52
C LEU A 119 -5.59 13.86 -12.95
N ASP A 120 -4.54 13.11 -12.60
CA ASP A 120 -4.69 11.80 -11.96
C ASP A 120 -5.36 11.96 -10.57
N TRP A 121 -5.01 13.00 -9.80
CA TRP A 121 -5.66 13.31 -8.52
C TRP A 121 -7.15 13.63 -8.66
N GLU A 122 -7.54 14.41 -9.66
CA GLU A 122 -8.97 14.69 -9.94
C GLU A 122 -9.74 13.39 -10.23
N ARG A 123 -9.17 12.52 -11.06
CA ARG A 123 -9.79 11.24 -11.44
C ARG A 123 -9.97 10.31 -10.25
N ASP A 124 -8.98 10.23 -9.37
CA ASP A 124 -9.04 9.41 -8.15
C ASP A 124 -10.04 9.98 -7.14
N TYR A 125 -10.17 11.31 -7.07
CA TYR A 125 -11.14 11.98 -6.20
C TYR A 125 -12.58 11.76 -6.66
N GLN A 126 -12.84 11.83 -7.97
CA GLN A 126 -14.17 11.56 -8.53
C GLN A 126 -14.58 10.09 -8.34
N SER A 127 -13.62 9.16 -8.43
CA SER A 127 -13.84 7.72 -8.22
C SER A 127 -14.20 7.38 -6.76
N SER A 128 -13.72 8.16 -5.80
CA SER A 128 -13.99 7.96 -4.36
C SER A 128 -15.23 8.70 -3.84
N THR A 129 -15.87 9.51 -4.67
CA THR A 129 -17.10 10.27 -4.32
C THR A 129 -18.39 9.51 -4.65
N HIS A 130 -18.32 8.36 -5.33
CA HIS A 130 -19.48 7.52 -5.62
C HIS A 130 -19.81 6.59 -4.44
N LEU A 131 -20.18 7.16 -3.28
CA LEU A 131 -20.91 6.44 -2.24
C LEU A 131 -22.36 6.30 -2.73
N PRO A 132 -23.00 5.11 -2.68
CA PRO A 132 -24.38 4.97 -3.12
C PRO A 132 -25.25 5.93 -2.31
N ALA A 133 -26.00 6.78 -3.02
CA ALA A 133 -27.05 7.57 -2.42
C ALA A 133 -27.91 6.62 -1.58
N SER A 134 -27.94 6.85 -0.28
CA SER A 134 -28.97 6.30 0.59
C SER A 134 -30.31 6.68 -0.04
N ASP A 135 -31.04 5.69 -0.53
CA ASP A 135 -32.48 5.78 -0.81
C ASP A 135 -33.17 6.07 0.54
N ASP A 136 -33.15 7.34 0.93
CA ASP A 136 -34.08 7.92 1.88
C ASP A 136 -35.35 8.29 1.11
N GLN A 137 -36.11 7.26 0.70
CA GLN A 137 -37.51 7.44 0.36
C GLN A 137 -38.31 7.54 1.66
N GLY A 138 -38.23 8.72 2.28
CA GLY A 138 -39.15 9.16 3.29
C GLY A 138 -40.54 9.44 2.71
N ARG A 139 -41.53 8.69 3.22
CA ARG A 139 -42.95 9.05 3.45
C ARG A 139 -43.92 9.09 2.28
N GLY A 140 -44.89 8.17 2.36
CA GLY A 140 -46.25 8.35 1.86
C GLY A 140 -47.24 7.54 2.70
N ARG A 141 -47.78 8.18 3.74
CA ARG A 141 -49.03 7.94 4.50
C ARG A 141 -49.64 6.54 4.59
#